data_AF-A0A939NPY2-F1
#
_entry.id   AF-A0A939NPY2-F1
#
_cell.length_a   1.000
_cell.length_b   1.000
_cell.length_c   1.000
_cell.angle_alpha   90.00
_cell.angle_beta   90.00
_cell.angle_gamma   90.00
#
_symmetry.space_group_name_H-M   'P 1'
#
loop_
_entity.id
_entity.type
_entity.pdbx_description
1 polymer ?
#
loop_
_entity_poly.entity_id
_entity_poly.type
_entity_poly.pdbx_seq_one_letter_code
_entity_poly.pdbx_strand_id
1 'polypeptide(L)'
;MVGFRRDLNIHRGFTLRDISRFYPEQRPSFGELLEPVVDSKYILTPKLWEYLYNYAKHAAKGNGFGFGLVNPENKESIARTLSARYHKDGSEILIDRGWDMATGETDFANEENQAHRPRRLTPRARALWVLKK
;
A
#
# COMPACT_ATOMS: atom_id res chain seq x y z
N MET A 1 8.61 6.00 22.41
CA MET A 1 8.50 6.38 23.83
C MET A 1 9.30 7.65 24.04
N VAL A 2 8.70 8.70 24.62
CA VAL A 2 9.43 9.95 24.91
C VAL A 2 9.81 9.93 26.39
N GLY A 3 11.11 9.96 26.67
CA GLY A 3 11.65 9.98 28.02
C GLY A 3 12.32 11.32 28.31
N PHE A 4 12.12 11.84 29.52
CA PHE A 4 12.75 13.07 29.98
C PHE A 4 13.69 12.76 31.15
N ARG A 5 14.88 13.36 31.15
CA ARG A 5 15.78 13.32 32.31
C ARG A 5 15.13 14.10 33.45
N ARG A 6 14.93 13.45 34.61
CA ARG A 6 14.12 14.01 35.72
C ARG A 6 14.76 15.26 36.34
N ASP A 7 16.07 15.25 36.49
CA ASP A 7 16.86 16.33 37.10
C ASP A 7 16.83 17.63 36.30
N LEU A 8 16.57 17.56 34.99
CA LEU A 8 16.49 18.74 34.13
C LEU A 8 15.12 19.46 34.20
N ASN A 9 14.08 18.84 34.80
CA ASN A 9 12.74 19.42 34.94
C ASN A 9 12.07 19.94 33.64
N ILE A 10 12.52 19.48 32.47
CA ILE A 10 12.06 19.93 31.13
C ILE A 10 10.74 19.30 30.65
N HIS A 11 10.11 18.42 31.44
CA HIS A 11 8.93 17.67 31.01
C HIS A 11 7.61 18.43 31.20
N ARG A 12 7.62 19.57 31.91
CA ARG A 12 6.41 20.33 32.22
C ARG A 12 5.75 20.83 30.92
N GLY A 13 4.46 20.54 30.75
CA GLY A 13 3.67 20.95 29.58
C GLY A 13 3.80 20.04 28.35
N PHE A 14 4.68 19.03 28.36
CA PHE A 14 4.76 18.08 27.25
C PHE A 14 3.64 17.04 27.32
N THR A 15 2.91 16.86 26.22
CA THR A 15 1.91 15.80 26.06
C THR A 15 1.82 15.36 24.61
N LEU A 16 1.64 14.05 24.38
CA LEU A 16 1.35 13.52 23.04
C LEU A 16 -0.09 13.78 22.61
N ARG A 17 -0.97 14.26 23.51
CA ARG A 17 -2.36 14.63 23.15
C ARG A 17 -2.42 15.79 22.17
N ASP A 18 -1.39 16.63 22.14
CA ASP A 18 -1.31 17.81 21.28
C ASP A 18 -0.67 17.49 19.90
N ILE A 19 -0.39 16.21 19.60
CA ILE A 19 0.25 15.83 18.33
C ILE A 19 -0.59 16.18 17.10
N SER A 20 -1.93 16.19 17.25
CA SER A 20 -2.85 16.55 16.17
C SER A 20 -2.68 17.97 15.67
N ARG A 21 -2.10 18.87 16.49
CA ARG A 21 -1.77 20.25 16.09
C ARG A 21 -0.68 20.31 15.02
N PHE A 22 0.09 19.23 14.84
CA PHE A 22 1.15 19.12 13.86
C PHE A 22 0.72 18.31 12.62
N TYR A 23 -0.55 17.89 12.53
CA TYR A 23 -1.05 17.25 11.32
C TYR A 23 -1.14 18.29 10.20
N PRO A 24 -0.76 17.95 8.97
CA PRO A 24 -0.91 18.87 7.85
C PRO A 24 -2.41 19.11 7.58
N GLU A 25 -2.76 20.33 7.17
CA GLU A 25 -4.13 20.68 6.77
C GLU A 25 -4.61 19.80 5.61
N GLN A 26 -3.70 19.45 4.70
CA GLN A 26 -3.95 18.55 3.58
C GLN A 26 -2.97 17.39 3.64
N ARG A 27 -3.52 16.19 3.79
CA ARG A 27 -2.74 14.96 3.67
C ARG A 27 -2.51 14.67 2.19
N PRO A 28 -1.27 14.40 1.75
CA PRO A 28 -1.04 13.96 0.39
C PRO A 28 -1.80 12.64 0.15
N SER A 29 -2.51 12.59 -0.96
CA SER A 29 -3.17 11.39 -1.45
C SER A 29 -2.13 10.31 -1.80
N PHE A 30 -2.58 9.06 -1.84
CA PHE A 30 -1.69 7.96 -2.18
C PHE A 30 -1.11 8.10 -3.59
N GLY A 31 -1.92 8.54 -4.56
CA GLY A 31 -1.51 8.75 -5.94
C GLY A 31 -0.37 9.77 -6.11
N GLU A 32 -0.35 10.84 -5.30
CA GLU A 32 0.70 11.87 -5.32
C GLU A 32 2.08 11.35 -4.89
N LEU A 33 2.13 10.19 -4.22
CA LEU A 33 3.39 9.57 -3.80
C LEU A 33 3.99 8.64 -4.87
N LEU A 34 3.28 8.41 -5.98
CA LEU A 34 3.67 7.48 -7.03
C LEU A 34 4.41 8.19 -8.17
N GLU A 35 5.39 7.52 -8.75
CA GLU A 35 6.02 8.00 -9.98
C GLU A 35 5.10 7.79 -11.20
N PRO A 36 5.07 8.74 -12.16
CA PRO A 36 4.25 8.62 -13.36
C PRO A 36 4.73 7.51 -14.29
N VAL A 37 6.05 7.25 -14.31
CA VAL A 37 6.68 6.22 -15.14
C VAL A 37 7.40 5.23 -14.23
N VAL A 38 7.10 3.95 -14.40
CA VAL A 38 7.62 2.85 -13.58
C VAL A 38 8.13 1.73 -14.49
N ASP A 39 9.28 1.18 -14.14
CA ASP A 39 9.89 0.03 -14.81
C ASP A 39 8.96 -1.21 -14.73
N SER A 40 8.83 -1.95 -15.84
CA SER A 40 7.97 -3.14 -15.94
C SER A 40 8.32 -4.23 -14.94
N LYS A 41 9.55 -4.26 -14.39
CA LYS A 41 9.93 -5.22 -13.34
C LYS A 41 9.10 -5.12 -12.05
N TYR A 42 8.43 -3.99 -11.83
CA TYR A 42 7.54 -3.82 -10.68
C TYR A 42 6.14 -4.36 -10.94
N ILE A 43 5.76 -4.59 -12.19
CA ILE A 43 4.50 -5.25 -12.55
C ILE A 43 4.58 -6.70 -12.11
N LEU A 44 3.51 -7.22 -11.51
CA LEU A 44 3.49 -8.62 -11.10
C LEU A 44 3.63 -9.52 -12.33
N THR A 45 4.43 -10.57 -12.20
CA THR A 45 4.46 -11.65 -13.21
C THR A 45 3.10 -12.36 -13.23
N PRO A 46 2.66 -12.92 -14.38
CA PRO A 46 1.38 -13.63 -14.49
C PRO A 46 1.17 -14.66 -13.38
N LYS A 47 2.15 -15.54 -13.15
CA LYS A 47 2.09 -16.60 -12.13
C LYS A 47 1.93 -16.06 -10.71
N LEU A 48 2.61 -14.96 -10.38
CA LEU A 48 2.51 -14.36 -9.04
C LEU A 48 1.14 -13.70 -8.84
N TRP A 49 0.62 -13.02 -9.87
CA TRP A 49 -0.71 -12.44 -9.78
C TRP A 49 -1.78 -13.51 -9.62
N GLU A 50 -1.72 -14.57 -10.43
CA GLU A 50 -2.59 -15.74 -10.31
C GLU A 50 -2.57 -16.35 -8.91
N TYR A 51 -1.37 -16.57 -8.37
CA TYR A 51 -1.20 -17.08 -7.02
C TYR A 51 -1.87 -16.19 -5.97
N LEU A 52 -1.61 -14.88 -6.00
CA LEU A 52 -2.18 -13.93 -5.03
C LEU A 52 -3.70 -13.82 -5.17
N TYR A 53 -4.19 -13.82 -6.41
CA TYR A 53 -5.61 -13.71 -6.73
C TYR A 53 -6.39 -14.93 -6.24
N ASN A 54 -5.91 -16.14 -6.54
CA ASN A 54 -6.51 -17.39 -6.06
C ASN A 54 -6.42 -17.51 -4.52
N TYR A 55 -5.30 -17.11 -3.93
CA TYR A 55 -5.14 -17.14 -2.48
C TYR A 55 -6.14 -16.22 -1.77
N ALA A 56 -6.41 -15.03 -2.32
CA ALA A 56 -7.40 -14.10 -1.77
C ALA A 56 -8.83 -14.66 -1.84
N LYS A 57 -9.20 -15.36 -2.93
CA LYS A 57 -10.50 -16.03 -3.06
C LYS A 57 -10.70 -17.09 -1.97
N HIS A 58 -9.67 -17.88 -1.69
CA HIS A 58 -9.72 -18.89 -0.62
C HIS A 58 -9.73 -18.26 0.78
N ALA A 59 -9.13 -17.09 0.95
CA ALA A 59 -9.02 -16.36 2.22
C ALA A 59 -10.29 -15.56 2.60
N ALA A 60 -11.26 -15.39 1.69
CA ALA A 60 -12.55 -14.73 1.94
C ALA A 60 -13.38 -15.36 3.08
N LYS A 61 -12.91 -16.47 3.67
CA LYS A 61 -13.44 -17.12 4.88
C LYS A 61 -13.07 -16.42 6.21
N GLY A 62 -12.63 -15.15 6.18
CA GLY A 62 -12.63 -14.27 7.36
C GLY A 62 -11.30 -14.03 8.09
N ASN A 63 -10.14 -14.36 7.50
CA ASN A 63 -8.86 -14.34 8.24
C ASN A 63 -7.88 -13.19 7.89
N GLY A 64 -8.31 -12.11 7.24
CA GLY A 64 -7.41 -10.96 6.96
C GLY A 64 -6.22 -11.25 6.03
N PHE A 65 -6.22 -12.43 5.39
CA PHE A 65 -5.25 -12.83 4.38
C PHE A 65 -5.73 -12.44 2.97
N GLY A 66 -4.79 -12.15 2.08
CA GLY A 66 -5.05 -11.68 0.71
C GLY A 66 -4.20 -10.48 0.36
N PHE A 67 -4.39 -9.91 -0.83
CA PHE A 67 -3.69 -8.71 -1.26
C PHE A 67 -4.47 -7.43 -0.96
N GLY A 68 -3.77 -6.30 -0.82
CA GLY A 68 -4.36 -4.97 -0.74
C GLY A 68 -4.22 -4.26 -2.07
N LEU A 69 -5.30 -4.18 -2.85
CA LEU A 69 -5.32 -3.43 -4.10
C LEU A 69 -5.68 -1.97 -3.83
N VAL A 70 -4.87 -1.05 -4.33
CA VAL A 70 -5.01 0.39 -4.14
C VAL A 70 -5.24 1.04 -5.50
N ASN A 71 -6.37 1.72 -5.64
CA ASN A 71 -6.64 2.56 -6.81
C ASN A 71 -5.96 3.92 -6.61
N PRO A 72 -4.94 4.27 -7.41
CA PRO A 72 -4.22 5.54 -7.28
C PRO A 72 -5.04 6.77 -7.67
N GLU A 73 -6.12 6.62 -8.43
CA GLU A 73 -7.00 7.72 -8.86
C GLU A 73 -7.97 8.16 -7.75
N ASN A 74 -8.29 7.25 -6.84
CA ASN A 74 -9.11 7.57 -5.67
C ASN A 74 -8.26 8.28 -4.61
N LYS A 75 -8.53 9.58 -4.39
CA LYS A 75 -7.81 10.43 -3.43
C LYS A 75 -7.96 9.96 -1.97
N GLU A 76 -9.05 9.28 -1.65
CA GLU A 76 -9.33 8.74 -0.32
C GLU A 76 -8.72 7.35 -0.09
N SER A 77 -8.01 6.79 -1.07
CA SER A 77 -7.40 5.47 -0.96
C SER A 77 -6.36 5.44 0.17
N ILE A 78 -6.55 4.52 1.12
CA ILE A 78 -5.61 4.24 2.20
C ILE A 78 -5.05 2.84 2.00
N ALA A 79 -3.73 2.73 1.87
CA ALA A 79 -3.06 1.44 1.76
C ALA A 79 -2.91 0.74 3.12
N ARG A 80 -2.78 -0.59 3.10
CA ARG A 80 -2.47 -1.40 4.29
C ARG A 80 -1.09 -1.04 4.85
N THR A 81 -0.81 -1.53 6.06
CA THR A 81 0.50 -1.37 6.68
C THR A 81 1.58 -2.06 5.85
N LEU A 82 2.60 -1.29 5.46
CA LEU A 82 3.80 -1.82 4.80
C LEU A 82 4.59 -2.64 5.83
N SER A 83 4.62 -3.96 5.66
CA SER A 83 5.30 -4.86 6.59
C SER A 83 6.76 -5.11 6.21
N ALA A 84 7.56 -5.64 7.13
CA ALA A 84 8.91 -6.11 6.83
C ALA A 84 8.93 -7.24 5.77
N ARG A 85 7.82 -7.96 5.60
CA ARG A 85 7.65 -9.05 4.62
C ARG A 85 7.40 -8.55 3.20
N TYR A 86 7.14 -7.25 2.99
CA TYR A 86 6.80 -6.70 1.68
C TYR A 86 7.77 -7.08 0.54
N HIS A 87 9.04 -7.32 0.87
CA HIS A 87 10.05 -7.75 -0.10
C HIS A 87 9.72 -9.08 -0.80
N LYS A 88 8.89 -9.96 -0.20
CA LYS A 88 8.55 -11.28 -0.76
C LYS A 88 7.61 -11.17 -1.96
N ASP A 89 6.34 -10.91 -1.67
CA ASP A 89 5.25 -10.87 -2.64
C ASP A 89 4.71 -9.45 -2.87
N GLY A 90 4.91 -8.54 -1.93
CA GLY A 90 4.38 -7.17 -1.93
C GLY A 90 2.86 -7.12 -1.79
N SER A 91 2.25 -8.23 -1.34
CA SER A 91 0.80 -8.43 -1.32
C SER A 91 0.05 -7.39 -0.49
N GLU A 92 0.67 -6.80 0.53
CA GLU A 92 0.00 -5.83 1.39
C GLU A 92 -0.42 -4.57 0.63
N ILE A 93 0.35 -4.16 -0.39
CA ILE A 93 0.11 -2.96 -1.18
C ILE A 93 0.48 -3.22 -2.65
N LEU A 94 -0.56 -3.44 -3.45
CA LEU A 94 -0.52 -3.56 -4.90
C LEU A 94 -1.25 -2.36 -5.52
N ILE A 95 -0.63 -1.75 -6.52
CA ILE A 95 -1.18 -0.60 -7.23
C ILE A 95 -1.96 -1.12 -8.43
N ASP A 96 -3.24 -0.79 -8.47
CA ASP A 96 -4.09 -1.10 -9.61
C ASP A 96 -3.62 -0.37 -10.87
N ARG A 97 -3.77 -1.04 -12.01
CA ARG A 97 -3.42 -0.55 -13.34
C ARG A 97 -4.60 -0.69 -14.31
N GLY A 98 -5.81 -0.80 -13.78
CA GLY A 98 -7.04 -1.01 -14.54
C GLY A 98 -7.44 -2.48 -14.67
N TRP A 99 -7.12 -3.31 -13.66
CA TRP A 99 -7.52 -4.71 -13.68
C TRP A 99 -9.04 -4.83 -13.60
N ASP A 100 -9.66 -5.45 -14.59
CA ASP A 100 -11.09 -5.74 -14.54
C ASP A 100 -11.35 -7.03 -13.73
N MET A 101 -12.06 -6.86 -12.62
CA MET A 101 -12.43 -7.97 -11.75
C MET A 101 -13.41 -8.92 -12.43
N ALA A 102 -14.34 -8.42 -13.25
CA ALA A 102 -15.32 -9.29 -13.90
C ALA A 102 -14.65 -10.22 -14.91
N THR A 103 -13.81 -9.67 -15.78
CA THR A 103 -12.98 -10.45 -16.72
C THR A 103 -12.03 -11.39 -15.98
N GLY A 104 -11.42 -10.97 -14.88
CA GLY A 104 -10.53 -11.82 -14.08
C GLY A 104 -11.20 -13.02 -13.41
N GLU A 105 -12.50 -12.93 -13.14
CA GLU A 105 -13.30 -14.05 -12.61
C GLU A 105 -13.73 -15.03 -13.71
N THR A 106 -14.03 -14.55 -14.92
CA THR A 106 -14.52 -15.37 -16.04
C THR A 106 -13.39 -15.99 -16.85
N ASP A 107 -12.37 -15.20 -17.19
CA ASP A 107 -11.19 -15.61 -17.95
C ASP A 107 -9.95 -14.91 -17.39
N PHE A 108 -9.33 -15.54 -16.39
CA PHE A 108 -8.11 -15.02 -15.79
C PHE A 108 -6.96 -14.89 -16.80
N ALA A 109 -6.92 -15.71 -17.85
CA ALA A 109 -5.85 -15.72 -18.83
C ALA A 109 -6.03 -14.68 -19.95
N ASN A 110 -7.13 -13.93 -19.96
CA ASN A 110 -7.42 -12.90 -20.95
C ASN A 110 -6.23 -11.95 -21.16
N GLU A 111 -5.73 -11.87 -22.39
CA GLU A 111 -4.48 -11.16 -22.71
C GLU A 111 -4.57 -9.65 -22.43
N GLU A 112 -5.72 -9.03 -22.72
CA GLU A 112 -5.96 -7.61 -22.50
C GLU A 112 -5.95 -7.29 -21.00
N ASN A 113 -6.71 -8.03 -20.20
CA ASN A 113 -6.74 -7.85 -18.74
C ASN A 113 -5.37 -8.17 -18.11
N GLN A 114 -4.64 -9.16 -18.65
CA GLN A 114 -3.27 -9.47 -18.24
C GLN A 114 -2.29 -8.32 -18.49
N ALA A 115 -2.52 -7.44 -19.47
CA ALA A 115 -1.71 -6.22 -19.63
C ALA A 115 -1.91 -5.24 -18.45
N HIS A 116 -3.06 -5.29 -17.80
CA HIS A 116 -3.47 -4.47 -16.66
C HIS A 116 -3.16 -5.08 -15.29
N ARG A 117 -2.33 -6.13 -15.24
CA ARG A 117 -1.87 -6.70 -13.96
C ARG A 117 -1.36 -5.62 -13.00
N PRO A 118 -1.69 -5.72 -11.71
CA PRO A 118 -1.24 -4.76 -10.72
C PRO A 118 0.28 -4.81 -10.55
N ARG A 119 0.83 -3.76 -9.92
CA ARG A 119 2.27 -3.62 -9.66
C ARG A 119 2.57 -3.40 -8.19
N ARG A 120 3.81 -3.69 -7.80
CA ARG A 120 4.37 -3.33 -6.49
C ARG A 120 4.74 -1.84 -6.45
N LEU A 121 4.97 -1.35 -5.24
CA LEU A 121 5.62 -0.08 -4.99
C LEU A 121 7.10 -0.11 -5.38
N THR A 122 7.58 0.99 -5.93
CA THR A 122 9.01 1.23 -6.14
C THR A 122 9.72 1.48 -4.79
N PRO A 123 11.06 1.36 -4.69
CA PRO A 123 11.80 1.77 -3.49
C PRO A 123 11.53 3.21 -3.07
N ARG A 124 11.43 4.13 -4.04
CA ARG A 124 11.16 5.55 -3.77
C ARG A 124 9.74 5.78 -3.27
N ALA A 125 8.73 5.20 -3.91
CA ALA A 125 7.34 5.30 -3.43
C ALA A 125 7.18 4.68 -2.02
N ARG A 126 7.89 3.57 -1.72
CA ARG A 126 7.95 3.00 -0.35
C ARG A 126 8.54 3.98 0.66
N ALA A 127 9.65 4.63 0.32
CA ALA A 127 10.28 5.61 1.20
C ALA A 127 9.34 6.80 1.46
N LEU A 128 8.69 7.33 0.42
CA LEU A 128 7.72 8.41 0.55
C LEU A 128 6.52 8.02 1.42
N TRP A 129 5.99 6.81 1.24
CA TRP A 129 4.89 6.29 2.06
C TRP A 129 5.25 6.21 3.55
N VAL A 130 6.46 5.76 3.88
CA VAL A 130 6.93 5.67 5.27
C VAL A 130 7.11 7.06 5.90
N LEU A 131 7.53 8.05 5.11
CA LEU A 131 7.82 9.40 5.58
C LEU A 131 6.58 10.33 5.64
N LYS A 132 5.54 10.03 4.87
CA LYS A 132 4.35 10.88 4.69
C LYS A 132 3.07 10.30 5.31
N LYS A 133 3.18 9.18 6.04
CA LYS A 133 2.10 8.60 6.83
C LYS A 133 2.09 9.19 8.23
#